data_AF-A0A946SFI4-F1
#
_entry.id   AF-A0A946SFI4-F1
#
_cell.length_a   1.000
_cell.length_b   1.000
_cell.length_c   1.000
_cell.angle_alpha   90.00
_cell.angle_beta   90.00
_cell.angle_gamma   90.00
#
_symmetry.space_group_name_H-M   'P 1'
#
loop_
_entity.id
_entity.type
_entity.pdbx_description
1 polymer ?
#
loop_
_entity_poly.entity_id
_entity_poly.type
_entity_poly.pdbx_seq_one_letter_code
_entity_poly.pdbx_strand_id
1 'polypeptide(L)' 'IYLTTDWGIDSKWVEAAGFAYLSKKRIDTVYSDLRLVTGSDAPIMLGGIFLPPKKINSEIKRSGK' A
#
# COMPACT_ATOMS: atom_id res chain seq x y z
N ILE A 1 -13.67 -16.34 -22.10
CA ILE A 1 -12.43 -15.77 -21.54
C ILE A 1 -12.69 -14.28 -21.38
N TYR A 2 -12.55 -13.75 -20.17
CA TYR A 2 -12.84 -12.35 -19.84
C TYR A 2 -11.54 -11.62 -19.49
N LEU A 3 -11.53 -10.30 -19.68
CA LEU A 3 -10.47 -9.40 -19.23
C LEU A 3 -10.83 -8.82 -17.87
N THR A 4 -9.83 -8.41 -17.11
CA THR A 4 -10.07 -7.75 -15.81
C THR A 4 -10.85 -6.44 -15.94
N THR A 5 -10.84 -5.82 -17.14
CA THR A 5 -11.67 -4.65 -17.47
C THR A 5 -13.16 -4.96 -17.40
N ASP A 6 -13.57 -6.19 -17.73
CA ASP A 6 -14.96 -6.64 -17.59
C ASP A 6 -15.43 -6.63 -16.12
N TRP A 7 -14.48 -6.56 -15.18
CA TRP A 7 -14.68 -6.54 -13.74
C TRP A 7 -14.33 -5.17 -13.11
N GLY A 8 -14.12 -4.14 -13.95
CA GLY A 8 -13.95 -2.75 -13.50
C GLY A 8 -12.52 -2.29 -13.25
N ILE A 9 -11.50 -3.08 -13.64
CA ILE A 9 -10.10 -2.65 -13.56
C ILE A 9 -9.38 -2.90 -14.89
N ASP A 10 -8.79 -1.87 -15.48
CA ASP A 10 -7.94 -2.05 -16.67
C ASP A 10 -6.75 -2.95 -16.30
N SER A 11 -6.52 -4.01 -17.10
CA SER A 11 -5.49 -5.03 -16.88
C SER A 11 -4.10 -4.43 -16.60
N LYS A 12 -3.76 -3.28 -17.19
CA LYS A 12 -2.45 -2.63 -16.97
C LYS A 12 -2.26 -2.10 -15.53
N TRP A 13 -3.35 -1.92 -14.78
CA TRP A 13 -3.34 -1.37 -13.42
C TRP A 13 -3.53 -2.43 -12.33
N VAL A 14 -3.81 -3.69 -12.68
CA VAL A 14 -4.14 -4.75 -11.72
C VAL A 14 -3.05 -4.94 -10.67
N GLU A 15 -1.78 -4.99 -11.09
CA GLU A 15 -0.66 -5.18 -10.17
C GLU A 15 -0.49 -3.97 -9.23
N ALA A 16 -0.58 -2.75 -9.77
CA ALA A 16 -0.51 -1.53 -8.98
C ALA A 16 -1.65 -1.43 -7.95
N ALA A 17 -2.87 -1.80 -8.34
CA ALA A 17 -4.01 -1.88 -7.44
C ALA A 17 -3.81 -2.96 -6.36
N GLY A 18 -3.17 -4.08 -6.71
CA GLY A 18 -2.76 -5.11 -5.75
C GLY A 18 -1.87 -4.56 -4.64
N PHE A 19 -0.86 -3.76 -4.97
CA PHE A 19 -0.02 -3.09 -3.98
C PHE A 19 -0.81 -2.07 -3.13
N ALA A 20 -1.66 -1.25 -3.76
CA ALA A 20 -2.49 -0.29 -3.03
C ALA A 20 -3.43 -0.97 -2.02
N TYR A 21 -4.03 -2.10 -2.42
CA TYR A 21 -4.85 -2.93 -1.54
C TYR A 21 -4.06 -3.50 -0.36
N LEU A 22 -2.85 -4.02 -0.60
CA LEU A 22 -1.97 -4.51 0.47
C LEU A 22 -1.56 -3.37 1.43
N SER A 23 -1.29 -2.17 0.92
CA SER A 23 -1.02 -1.00 1.76
C SER A 23 -2.21 -0.66 2.66
N LYS A 24 -3.43 -0.68 2.13
CA LYS A 24 -4.66 -0.44 2.91
C LYS A 24 -4.84 -1.50 3.99
N LYS A 25 -4.67 -2.78 3.68
CA LYS A 25 -4.69 -3.88 4.66
C LYS A 25 -3.70 -3.65 5.80
N ARG A 26 -2.48 -3.18 5.49
CA ARG A 26 -1.48 -2.86 6.52
C ARG A 26 -1.90 -1.70 7.42
N ILE A 27 -2.46 -0.63 6.86
CA ILE A 27 -2.99 0.51 7.63
C ILE A 27 -4.14 0.06 8.54
N ASP A 28 -5.00 -0.82 8.05
CA ASP A 28 -6.16 -1.32 8.79
C ASP A 28 -5.82 -2.49 9.73
N THR A 29 -4.53 -2.87 9.83
CA THR A 29 -4.06 -4.00 10.65
C THR A 29 -4.71 -5.35 10.33
N VAL A 30 -5.04 -5.57 9.05
CA VAL A 30 -5.69 -6.81 8.58
C VAL A 30 -4.67 -7.76 7.98
N TYR A 31 -4.62 -8.99 8.50
CA TYR A 31 -3.77 -10.08 8.00
C TYR A 31 -4.31 -10.64 6.67
N SER A 32 -3.40 -10.98 5.77
CA SER A 32 -3.72 -11.73 4.54
C SER A 32 -3.32 -13.19 4.74
N ASP A 33 -4.27 -14.11 4.56
CA ASP A 33 -3.97 -15.53 4.52
C ASP A 33 -3.65 -15.94 3.08
N LEU A 34 -2.36 -16.06 2.79
CA LEU A 34 -1.84 -16.47 1.49
C LEU A 34 -1.01 -17.76 1.59
N ARG A 35 -1.15 -18.52 2.68
CA ARG A 35 -0.26 -19.67 2.98
C ARG A 35 -0.25 -20.72 1.88
N LEU A 36 -1.38 -20.97 1.23
CA LEU A 36 -1.47 -21.91 0.10
C LEU A 36 -0.70 -21.44 -1.14
N VAL A 37 -0.50 -20.13 -1.29
CA VAL A 37 0.21 -19.52 -2.42
C VAL A 37 1.69 -19.31 -2.10
N THR A 38 2.01 -18.87 -0.89
CA THR A 38 3.37 -18.47 -0.48
C THR A 38 4.15 -19.57 0.26
N GLY A 39 3.46 -20.58 0.80
CA GLY A 39 4.06 -21.59 1.67
C GLY A 39 4.41 -21.08 3.07
N SER A 40 3.90 -19.92 3.50
CA SER A 40 4.20 -19.40 4.83
C SER A 40 3.51 -20.20 5.95
N ASP A 41 4.15 -20.27 7.13
CA ASP A 41 3.60 -21.01 8.28
C ASP A 41 2.39 -20.30 8.93
N ALA A 42 2.25 -18.99 8.69
CA ALA A 42 1.20 -18.17 9.29
C ALA A 42 0.64 -17.14 8.29
N PRO A 43 -0.61 -16.67 8.49
CA PRO A 43 -1.12 -15.45 7.87
C PRO A 43 -0.26 -14.25 8.29
N ILE A 44 -0.01 -13.31 7.37
CA ILE A 44 0.90 -12.19 7.62
C ILE A 44 0.35 -10.87 7.06
N MET A 45 0.70 -9.76 7.71
CA MET A 45 0.55 -8.42 7.15
C MET A 45 1.81 -8.03 6.39
N LEU A 46 1.69 -7.79 5.09
CA LEU A 46 2.83 -7.42 4.24
C LEU A 46 3.20 -5.94 4.39
N GLY A 47 4.44 -5.59 4.02
CA GLY A 47 4.94 -4.22 3.92
C GLY A 47 5.47 -3.60 5.23
N GLY A 48 5.62 -2.27 5.21
CA GLY A 48 6.07 -1.45 6.34
C GLY A 48 5.42 -0.06 6.28
N ILE A 49 5.30 0.62 7.44
CA ILE A 49 4.74 1.97 7.51
C ILE A 49 5.89 2.97 7.53
N PHE A 50 5.97 3.80 6.50
CA PHE A 50 6.90 4.91 6.41
C PHE A 50 6.09 6.19 6.54
N LEU A 51 6.26 6.90 7.66
CA LEU A 51 5.51 8.13 7.91
C LEU A 51 5.99 9.24 6.97
N PRO A 52 5.09 10.12 6.50
CA PRO A 52 5.48 11.29 5.73
C PRO A 52 6.52 12.13 6.48
N PRO A 53 7.40 12.85 5.75
CA PRO A 53 8.33 13.77 6.40
C PRO A 53 7.56 14.80 7.22
N LYS A 54 8.11 15.19 8.38
CA LYS A 54 7.53 16.27 9.18
C LYS A 54 7.43 17.52 8.31
N LYS A 55 6.27 18.17 8.29
CA LYS A 55 6.14 19.50 7.68
C LYS A 55 7.12 20.44 8.39
N ILE A 56 8.06 21.00 7.65
CA ILE A 56 8.86 22.13 8.12
C ILE A 56 7.96 23.35 7.94
N ASN A 57 7.47 23.95 9.03
CA ASN A 57 6.78 25.23 8.94
C ASN A 57 7.78 26.25 8.35
N SER A 58 7.40 26.88 7.24
CA SER A 58 8.21 27.82 6.46
C SER A 58 8.47 29.15 7.19
N GLU A 59 8.06 29.28 8.45
CA GLU A 59 8.11 30.51 9.24
C GLU A 59 9.52 30.89 9.72
N ILE A 60 10.50 29.98 9.63
CA ILE A 60 11.87 30.24 10.12
C ILE A 60 12.75 30.98 9.09
N LYS A 61 12.31 31.16 7.83
CA LYS A 61 13.14 31.79 6.77
C LYS A 61 13.10 33.33 6.71
N ARG A 62 12.45 34.04 7.64
CA ARG A 62 12.32 35.52 7.61
C ARG A 62 13.08 36.30 8.68
N SER A 63 13.93 35.65 9.48
CA SER A 63 14.78 36.35 10.45
C SER A 63 16.25 35.94 10.31
N GLY A 64 16.81 36.16 9.12
CA GLY A 64 18.25 36.21 8.89
C GLY A 64 18.62 37.64 8.53
N LYS A 65 19.31 38.28 9.45
CA LYS A 65 19.80 39.66 9.46
C LYS A 65 20.71 39.97 8.28
#